data_AF-A0A1S8BHT4-F1
#
_entry.id   AF-A0A1S8BHT4-F1
#
_cell.length_a   1.000
_cell.length_b   1.000
_cell.length_c   1.000
_cell.angle_alpha   90.00
_cell.angle_beta   90.00
_cell.angle_gamma   90.00
#
_symmetry.space_group_name_H-M   'P 1'
#
loop_
_entity.id
_entity.type
_entity.pdbx_description
1 polymer ?
#
loop_
_entity_poly.entity_id
_entity_poly.type
_entity_poly.pdbx_seq_one_letter_code
_entity_poly.pdbx_strand_id
1 'polypeptide(L)'
;MKAMNTVDLLSNRSLASLGPGAKWFDVYNALEPEGLSVVGGRVSAIGVGGLTLGGGISFFSGLYGWACDNVVDYEVVIANGSIINVSHDVEPDLFWALRGGGNNFGIVTNFTVATFPQGLMWGGGRLHRLEERDKIIEAFANFGSNAVQDPKAAMILSFAYSQGSYLAQIDMQYADPVPDPPIFENFSSSALPNPVSDTTMVRTLSNLTQLFNDSNPNGLRETYWTATYRNNADLVSFILDTYIEEVDPIRNCSGLLPACTLQFITSPMFKHMRERNGNALGLENEDEPLLLLNLNTMWHSELDDDAVLEAANNIIQKVNDKARSMGLGHEYVYMNYASQYQDPIAGYGQENKDRLVAIAEKYDPESVFQKLQPGYFKLGAAPTAPCVGSMTCYGGTSS
;
A
#
# COMPACT_ATOMS: atom_id res chain seq x y z
N MET A 1 -9.07 3.68 17.59
CA MET A 1 -8.41 2.85 18.61
C MET A 1 -7.04 3.40 19.07
N LYS A 2 -6.82 4.73 19.11
CA LYS A 2 -5.47 5.32 19.37
C LYS A 2 -4.83 4.92 20.71
N ALA A 3 -5.64 4.66 21.74
CA ALA A 3 -5.16 4.26 23.06
C ALA A 3 -4.72 2.78 23.15
N MET A 4 -5.04 1.96 22.15
CA MET A 4 -4.62 0.56 22.06
C MET A 4 -3.34 0.48 21.23
N ASN A 5 -2.26 1.08 21.74
CA ASN A 5 -0.99 1.27 21.05
C ASN A 5 0.17 0.50 21.70
N THR A 6 -0.12 -0.62 22.36
CA THR A 6 0.89 -1.50 22.95
C THR A 6 1.79 -2.11 21.89
N VAL A 7 3.06 -2.32 22.26
CA VAL A 7 4.07 -3.00 21.46
C VAL A 7 4.88 -3.86 22.42
N ASP A 8 4.59 -5.15 22.45
CA ASP A 8 5.19 -6.10 23.39
C ASP A 8 5.92 -7.21 22.64
N LEU A 9 7.24 -7.31 22.83
CA LEU A 9 8.02 -8.45 22.35
C LEU A 9 7.75 -9.67 23.25
N LEU A 10 7.28 -10.77 22.66
CA LEU A 10 6.97 -11.98 23.43
C LEU A 10 8.26 -12.69 23.89
N SER A 11 8.16 -13.53 24.92
CA SER A 11 9.31 -14.10 25.66
C SER A 11 10.29 -14.91 24.79
N ASN A 12 9.83 -15.54 23.72
CA ASN A 12 10.66 -16.28 22.78
C ASN A 12 11.31 -15.41 21.68
N ARG A 13 11.00 -14.10 21.67
CA ARG A 13 11.48 -13.09 20.71
C ARG A 13 11.12 -13.33 19.26
N SER A 14 10.36 -14.38 18.94
CA SER A 14 9.94 -14.73 17.57
C SER A 14 8.61 -14.11 17.18
N LEU A 15 7.91 -13.50 18.15
CA LEU A 15 6.61 -12.89 18.00
C LEU A 15 6.54 -11.56 18.74
N ALA A 16 5.76 -10.62 18.21
CA ALA A 16 5.40 -9.38 18.89
C ALA A 16 3.87 -9.23 18.94
N SER A 17 3.37 -8.73 20.06
CA SER A 17 1.96 -8.36 20.25
C SER A 17 1.79 -6.87 20.02
N LEU A 18 0.95 -6.50 19.08
CA LEU A 18 0.75 -5.12 18.63
C LEU A 18 -0.71 -4.71 18.81
N GLY A 19 -0.92 -3.58 19.47
CA GLY A 19 -2.23 -2.94 19.52
C GLY A 19 -2.60 -2.32 18.16
N PRO A 20 -3.88 -2.34 17.76
CA PRO A 20 -4.36 -1.81 16.47
C PRO A 20 -4.09 -0.31 16.28
N GLY A 21 -3.93 0.43 17.37
CA GLY A 21 -3.67 1.87 17.41
C GLY A 21 -2.19 2.24 17.39
N ALA A 22 -1.28 1.27 17.51
CA ALA A 22 0.16 1.52 17.45
C ALA A 22 0.54 2.12 16.09
N LYS A 23 1.58 2.95 16.09
CA LYS A 23 2.18 3.48 14.86
C LYS A 23 3.40 2.67 14.48
N TRP A 24 3.67 2.52 13.20
CA TRP A 24 4.83 1.76 12.73
C TRP A 24 6.15 2.33 13.26
N PHE A 25 6.24 3.64 13.48
CA PHE A 25 7.38 4.26 14.17
C PHE A 25 7.64 3.65 15.56
N ASP A 26 6.60 3.55 16.39
CA ASP A 26 6.69 3.03 17.75
C ASP A 26 7.06 1.55 17.75
N VAL A 27 6.48 0.80 16.80
CA VAL A 27 6.77 -0.64 16.61
C VAL A 27 8.25 -0.85 16.28
N TYR A 28 8.79 -0.14 15.28
CA TYR A 28 10.19 -0.32 14.89
C TYR A 28 11.15 0.14 15.98
N ASN A 29 10.92 1.30 16.61
CA ASN A 29 11.79 1.78 17.69
C ASN A 29 11.83 0.85 18.90
N ALA A 30 10.73 0.13 19.20
CA ALA A 30 10.71 -0.83 20.29
C ALA A 30 11.52 -2.10 19.98
N LEU A 31 11.60 -2.51 18.71
CA LEU A 31 12.24 -3.75 18.28
C LEU A 31 13.70 -3.58 17.83
N GLU A 32 14.07 -2.38 17.38
CA GLU A 32 15.43 -2.07 16.91
C GLU A 32 16.53 -2.36 17.97
N PRO A 33 16.39 -1.98 19.26
CA PRO A 33 17.37 -2.32 20.29
C PRO A 33 17.55 -3.83 20.49
N GLU A 34 16.54 -4.61 20.11
CA GLU A 34 16.52 -6.06 20.24
C GLU A 34 17.11 -6.76 19.00
N GLY A 35 17.55 -6.01 17.99
CA GLY A 35 18.07 -6.54 16.72
C GLY A 35 16.99 -7.23 15.89
N LEU A 36 15.74 -6.79 16.03
CA LEU A 36 14.56 -7.41 15.43
C LEU A 36 13.74 -6.36 14.66
N SER A 37 12.91 -6.84 13.74
CA SER A 37 11.83 -6.08 13.14
C SER A 37 10.64 -6.98 12.82
N VAL A 38 9.58 -6.38 12.29
CA VAL A 38 8.35 -7.02 11.78
C VAL A 38 8.02 -6.47 10.39
N VAL A 39 7.23 -7.21 9.63
CA VAL A 39 6.76 -6.73 8.32
C VAL A 39 5.63 -5.73 8.55
N GLY A 40 5.89 -4.46 8.23
CA GLY A 40 4.96 -3.37 8.50
C GLY A 40 5.01 -2.24 7.50
N GLY A 41 4.32 -1.15 7.84
CA GLY A 41 4.19 0.04 7.00
C GLY A 41 5.49 0.81 6.80
N ARG A 42 5.55 1.51 5.65
CA ARG A 42 6.72 2.26 5.20
C ARG A 42 6.70 3.74 5.60
N VAL A 43 5.54 4.25 5.99
CA VAL A 43 5.35 5.61 6.50
C VAL A 43 5.15 5.53 8.02
N SER A 44 6.00 6.23 8.77
CA SER A 44 6.14 6.05 10.22
C SER A 44 4.84 6.30 11.01
N ALA A 45 4.03 7.28 10.59
CA ALA A 45 2.78 7.64 11.27
C ALA A 45 1.56 6.78 10.91
N ILE A 46 1.68 5.80 10.00
CA ILE A 46 0.56 4.91 9.67
C ILE A 46 0.27 3.95 10.83
N GLY A 47 -1.01 3.68 11.08
CA GLY A 47 -1.44 2.76 12.14
C GLY A 47 -1.33 1.28 11.74
N VAL A 48 -1.03 0.42 12.71
CA VAL A 48 -0.92 -1.04 12.50
C VAL A 48 -2.22 -1.63 11.97
N GLY A 49 -3.36 -1.30 12.58
CA GLY A 49 -4.62 -1.98 12.30
C GLY A 49 -5.08 -1.89 10.84
N GLY A 50 -5.34 -0.67 10.37
CA GLY A 50 -5.86 -0.45 9.01
C GLY A 50 -4.91 -0.95 7.92
N LEU A 51 -3.60 -0.70 8.07
CA LEU A 51 -2.61 -1.14 7.09
C LEU A 51 -2.58 -2.66 6.96
N THR A 52 -2.57 -3.36 8.10
CA THR A 52 -2.45 -4.83 8.14
C THR A 52 -3.73 -5.50 7.64
N LEU A 53 -4.91 -5.00 8.02
CA LEU A 53 -6.20 -5.59 7.57
C LEU A 53 -6.46 -5.43 6.07
N GLY A 54 -5.83 -4.45 5.42
CA GLY A 54 -5.88 -4.24 3.98
C GLY A 54 -4.80 -4.94 3.17
N GLY A 55 -3.85 -5.62 3.82
CA GLY A 55 -2.67 -6.19 3.19
C GLY A 55 -1.39 -5.69 3.83
N GLY A 56 -0.89 -4.54 3.37
CA GLY A 56 0.24 -3.85 3.99
C GLY A 56 1.59 -4.17 3.33
N ILE A 57 1.90 -3.46 2.25
CA ILE A 57 3.19 -3.55 1.55
C ILE A 57 4.31 -2.94 2.40
N SER A 58 5.41 -3.68 2.52
CA SER A 58 6.59 -3.34 3.32
C SER A 58 7.85 -3.27 2.46
N PHE A 59 8.93 -2.65 2.98
CA PHE A 59 10.26 -2.77 2.37
C PHE A 59 10.76 -4.21 2.35
N PHE A 60 10.26 -5.06 3.26
CA PHE A 60 10.66 -6.47 3.36
C PHE A 60 9.71 -7.42 2.65
N SER A 61 8.77 -6.91 1.84
CA SER A 61 7.75 -7.80 1.27
C SER A 61 8.30 -8.84 0.30
N GLY A 62 9.41 -8.55 -0.38
CA GLY A 62 10.12 -9.54 -1.18
C GLY A 62 10.72 -10.69 -0.35
N LEU A 63 11.08 -10.44 0.91
CA LEU A 63 11.70 -11.43 1.81
C LEU A 63 10.69 -12.24 2.62
N TYR A 64 9.55 -11.63 2.98
CA TYR A 64 8.67 -12.18 4.01
C TYR A 64 7.16 -12.07 3.69
N GLY A 65 6.77 -11.54 2.53
CA GLY A 65 5.37 -11.28 2.19
C GLY A 65 4.84 -9.96 2.77
N TRP A 66 3.53 -9.74 2.73
CA TRP A 66 2.92 -8.50 3.22
C TRP A 66 2.70 -8.56 4.73
N ALA A 67 2.37 -7.41 5.34
CA ALA A 67 2.13 -7.33 6.78
C ALA A 67 1.04 -8.32 7.24
N CYS A 68 -0.05 -8.44 6.47
CA CYS A 68 -1.12 -9.41 6.72
C CYS A 68 -0.63 -10.87 6.70
N ASP A 69 0.32 -11.21 5.84
CA ASP A 69 0.88 -12.56 5.74
C ASP A 69 1.74 -12.91 6.98
N ASN A 70 2.12 -11.91 7.76
CA ASN A 70 2.96 -12.06 8.95
C ASN A 70 2.18 -12.06 10.26
N VAL A 71 0.85 -11.96 10.22
CA VAL A 71 0.02 -12.15 11.41
C VAL A 71 -0.17 -13.64 11.69
N VAL A 72 0.07 -14.04 12.93
CA VAL A 72 -0.07 -15.42 13.42
C VAL A 72 -1.38 -15.61 14.18
N ASP A 73 -1.83 -14.59 14.89
CA ASP A 73 -3.07 -14.61 15.67
C ASP A 73 -3.67 -13.20 15.78
N TYR A 74 -4.99 -13.11 15.80
CA TYR A 74 -5.75 -11.89 16.07
C TYR A 74 -6.64 -12.09 17.30
N GLU A 75 -6.70 -11.09 18.17
CA GLU A 75 -7.82 -10.96 19.12
C GLU A 75 -8.89 -10.08 18.46
N VAL A 76 -10.13 -10.56 18.41
CA VAL A 76 -11.22 -9.93 17.64
C VAL A 76 -12.50 -9.87 18.45
N VAL A 77 -13.12 -8.68 18.49
CA VAL A 77 -14.52 -8.51 18.93
C VAL A 77 -15.42 -8.70 17.71
N ILE A 78 -16.24 -9.75 17.70
CA ILE A 78 -17.20 -10.03 16.62
C ILE A 78 -18.57 -9.37 16.90
N ALA A 79 -19.49 -9.48 15.94
CA ALA A 79 -20.76 -8.73 15.94
C ALA A 79 -21.64 -8.98 17.16
N ASN A 80 -21.58 -10.18 17.75
CA ASN A 80 -22.33 -10.51 18.96
C ASN A 80 -21.67 -10.00 20.28
N GLY A 81 -20.55 -9.28 20.17
CA GLY A 81 -19.80 -8.72 21.29
C GLY A 81 -18.81 -9.69 21.97
N SER A 82 -18.72 -10.94 21.53
CA SER A 82 -17.73 -11.89 22.04
C SER A 82 -16.33 -11.52 21.58
N ILE A 83 -15.34 -11.76 22.45
CA ILE A 83 -13.91 -11.67 22.13
C ILE A 83 -13.43 -13.09 21.80
N ILE A 84 -12.86 -13.27 20.62
CA ILE A 84 -12.31 -14.54 20.15
C ILE A 84 -10.88 -14.36 19.66
N ASN A 85 -10.10 -15.44 19.73
CA ASN A 85 -8.80 -15.52 19.07
C ASN A 85 -8.97 -16.19 17.71
N VAL A 86 -8.29 -15.67 16.71
CA VAL A 86 -8.40 -16.08 15.31
C VAL A 86 -7.00 -16.33 14.76
N SER A 87 -6.74 -17.55 14.33
CA SER A 87 -5.46 -17.99 13.76
C SER A 87 -5.69 -18.98 12.62
N HIS A 88 -4.63 -19.47 12.01
CA HIS A 88 -4.76 -20.50 10.98
C HIS A 88 -5.48 -21.77 11.50
N ASP A 89 -5.28 -22.13 12.77
CA ASP A 89 -5.84 -23.38 13.33
C ASP A 89 -7.15 -23.14 14.09
N VAL A 90 -7.54 -21.88 14.30
CA VAL A 90 -8.73 -21.47 15.07
C VAL A 90 -9.50 -20.41 14.27
N GLU A 91 -10.71 -20.74 13.81
CA GLU A 91 -11.50 -19.89 12.89
C GLU A 91 -10.75 -19.55 11.58
N PRO A 92 -10.25 -20.55 10.82
CA PRO A 92 -9.38 -20.37 9.66
C PRO A 92 -9.98 -19.51 8.54
N ASP A 93 -11.31 -19.53 8.40
CA ASP A 93 -12.03 -18.70 7.44
C ASP A 93 -12.00 -17.23 7.83
N LEU A 94 -12.27 -16.91 9.10
CA LEU A 94 -12.12 -15.55 9.62
C LEU A 94 -10.66 -15.06 9.55
N PHE A 95 -9.69 -15.94 9.85
CA PHE A 95 -8.26 -15.63 9.73
C PHE A 95 -7.85 -15.27 8.29
N TRP A 96 -8.39 -15.98 7.30
CA TRP A 96 -8.19 -15.64 5.90
C TRP A 96 -8.83 -14.30 5.53
N ALA A 97 -10.07 -14.03 5.99
CA ALA A 97 -10.80 -12.80 5.68
C ALA A 97 -10.16 -11.54 6.27
N LEU A 98 -9.58 -11.61 7.47
CA LEU A 98 -8.88 -10.49 8.10
C LEU A 98 -7.59 -10.08 7.37
N ARG A 99 -7.07 -10.94 6.48
CA ARG A 99 -5.87 -10.67 5.67
C ARG A 99 -6.25 -10.13 4.30
N GLY A 100 -6.69 -8.86 4.26
CA GLY A 100 -7.02 -8.15 3.03
C GLY A 100 -8.50 -7.77 2.89
N GLY A 101 -9.38 -8.32 3.73
CA GLY A 101 -10.82 -8.01 3.73
C GLY A 101 -11.22 -6.83 4.63
N GLY A 102 -10.25 -6.20 5.31
CA GLY A 102 -10.50 -4.94 6.00
C GLY A 102 -11.27 -5.02 7.31
N ASN A 103 -12.07 -3.99 7.57
CA ASN A 103 -12.86 -3.86 8.79
C ASN A 103 -14.26 -4.50 8.69
N ASN A 104 -14.43 -5.53 7.85
CA ASN A 104 -15.74 -6.13 7.58
C ASN A 104 -16.14 -7.24 8.56
N PHE A 105 -15.23 -7.71 9.42
CA PHE A 105 -15.43 -8.99 10.13
C PHE A 105 -15.30 -8.89 11.66
N GLY A 106 -15.00 -7.71 12.19
CA GLY A 106 -14.73 -7.54 13.60
C GLY A 106 -13.92 -6.29 13.93
N ILE A 107 -13.86 -5.97 15.21
CA ILE A 107 -12.88 -5.02 15.75
C ILE A 107 -11.69 -5.81 16.24
N VAL A 108 -10.60 -5.79 15.48
CA VAL A 108 -9.34 -6.39 15.92
C VAL A 108 -8.73 -5.55 17.04
N THR A 109 -8.53 -6.17 18.20
CA THR A 109 -8.02 -5.56 19.43
C THR A 109 -6.54 -5.87 19.67
N ASN A 110 -6.00 -6.92 19.05
CA ASN A 110 -4.58 -7.24 19.11
C ASN A 110 -4.12 -8.00 17.85
N PHE A 111 -2.88 -7.77 17.42
CA PHE A 111 -2.20 -8.51 16.36
C PHE A 111 -0.98 -9.20 16.95
N THR A 112 -0.89 -10.52 16.86
CA THR A 112 0.35 -11.26 17.14
C THR A 112 1.07 -11.48 15.82
N VAL A 113 2.25 -10.89 15.64
CA VAL A 113 3.00 -10.92 14.37
C VAL A 113 4.36 -11.59 14.52
N ALA A 114 4.84 -12.21 13.45
CA ALA A 114 6.18 -12.77 13.38
C ALA A 114 7.26 -11.68 13.34
N THR A 115 8.30 -11.85 14.17
CA THR A 115 9.51 -11.03 14.12
C THR A 115 10.59 -11.72 13.31
N PHE A 116 11.57 -10.94 12.84
CA PHE A 116 12.78 -11.46 12.18
C PHE A 116 14.01 -10.64 12.59
N PRO A 117 15.22 -11.22 12.54
CA PRO A 117 16.47 -10.49 12.77
C PRO A 117 16.62 -9.35 11.77
N GLN A 118 16.83 -8.13 12.26
CA GLN A 118 17.05 -6.96 11.42
C GLN A 118 18.01 -5.99 12.09
N GLY A 119 18.97 -5.50 11.31
CA GLY A 119 19.90 -4.44 11.71
C GLY A 119 19.73 -3.19 10.85
N LEU A 120 20.82 -2.46 10.67
CA LEU A 120 20.85 -1.32 9.75
C LEU A 120 20.55 -1.76 8.32
N MET A 121 19.90 -0.87 7.58
CA MET A 121 19.56 -0.99 6.17
C MET A 121 20.30 0.08 5.38
N TRP A 122 20.44 -0.09 4.07
CA TRP A 122 20.78 1.01 3.18
C TRP A 122 19.51 1.50 2.47
N GLY A 123 19.35 2.83 2.39
CA GLY A 123 18.28 3.39 1.58
C GLY A 123 18.10 4.88 1.74
N GLY A 124 17.11 5.38 1.03
CA GLY A 124 16.77 6.79 0.91
C GLY A 124 16.26 7.04 -0.51
N GLY A 125 16.18 8.30 -0.88
CA GLY A 125 15.73 8.68 -2.20
C GLY A 125 16.66 9.64 -2.92
N ARG A 126 16.65 9.53 -4.25
CA ARG A 126 17.32 10.42 -5.18
C ARG A 126 16.29 11.18 -5.99
N LEU A 127 16.36 12.50 -5.96
CA LEU A 127 15.45 13.39 -6.67
C LEU A 127 16.09 13.81 -7.99
N HIS A 128 15.44 13.53 -9.11
CA HIS A 128 15.90 13.89 -10.45
C HIS A 128 14.91 14.81 -11.13
N ARG A 129 15.42 15.60 -12.08
CA ARG A 129 14.57 16.34 -13.01
C ARG A 129 14.14 15.42 -14.16
N LEU A 130 13.06 15.80 -14.87
CA LEU A 130 12.47 14.97 -15.92
C LEU A 130 13.24 14.94 -17.24
N GLU A 131 14.38 15.64 -17.40
CA GLU A 131 15.20 15.49 -18.61
C GLU A 131 15.77 14.07 -18.76
N GLU A 132 15.90 13.32 -17.66
CA GLU A 132 16.35 11.93 -17.64
C GLU A 132 15.19 10.92 -17.59
N ARG A 133 13.94 11.36 -17.84
CA ARG A 133 12.74 10.52 -17.62
C ARG A 133 12.80 9.18 -18.34
N ASP A 134 13.27 9.14 -19.59
CA ASP A 134 13.27 7.90 -20.38
C ASP A 134 14.20 6.86 -19.76
N LYS A 135 15.41 7.28 -19.31
CA LYS A 135 16.35 6.40 -18.60
C LYS A 135 15.82 5.95 -17.25
N ILE A 136 15.16 6.84 -16.50
CA ILE A 136 14.56 6.50 -15.20
C ILE A 136 13.47 5.44 -15.39
N ILE A 137 12.63 5.61 -16.41
CA ILE A 137 11.53 4.69 -16.72
C ILE A 137 12.07 3.33 -17.18
N GLU A 138 13.06 3.32 -18.07
CA GLU A 138 13.73 2.09 -18.51
C GLU A 138 14.39 1.35 -17.33
N ALA A 139 15.12 2.07 -16.47
CA ALA A 139 15.75 1.52 -15.29
C ALA A 139 14.71 0.95 -14.30
N PHE A 140 13.58 1.63 -14.11
CA PHE A 140 12.50 1.18 -13.25
C PHE A 140 11.80 -0.06 -13.79
N ALA A 141 11.49 -0.11 -15.08
CA ALA A 141 10.97 -1.31 -15.73
C ALA A 141 11.97 -2.47 -15.63
N ASN A 142 13.27 -2.21 -15.82
CA ASN A 142 14.32 -3.22 -15.66
C ASN A 142 14.38 -3.75 -14.22
N PHE A 143 14.30 -2.88 -13.21
CA PHE A 143 14.22 -3.30 -11.80
C PHE A 143 13.03 -4.24 -11.58
N GLY A 144 11.84 -3.88 -12.05
CA GLY A 144 10.63 -4.71 -11.90
C GLY A 144 10.81 -6.12 -12.45
N SER A 145 11.42 -6.26 -13.64
CA SER A 145 11.69 -7.56 -14.27
C SER A 145 12.75 -8.39 -13.55
N ASN A 146 13.67 -7.76 -12.80
CA ASN A 146 14.79 -8.44 -12.15
C ASN A 146 14.66 -8.55 -10.62
N ALA A 147 13.66 -7.92 -10.01
CA ALA A 147 13.49 -7.89 -8.54
C ALA A 147 13.38 -9.28 -7.90
N VAL A 148 12.96 -10.31 -8.65
CA VAL A 148 12.94 -11.71 -8.18
C VAL A 148 14.32 -12.26 -7.83
N GLN A 149 15.38 -11.72 -8.44
CA GLN A 149 16.76 -12.17 -8.23
C GLN A 149 17.34 -11.67 -6.90
N ASP A 150 16.78 -10.58 -6.36
CA ASP A 150 17.23 -10.01 -5.09
C ASP A 150 16.02 -9.50 -4.27
N PRO A 151 15.37 -10.38 -3.48
CA PRO A 151 14.18 -10.02 -2.71
C PRO A 151 14.44 -9.02 -1.58
N LYS A 152 15.71 -8.66 -1.31
CA LYS A 152 16.08 -7.64 -0.32
C LYS A 152 15.83 -6.22 -0.81
N ALA A 153 15.64 -6.04 -2.11
CA ALA A 153 15.46 -4.74 -2.73
C ALA A 153 13.99 -4.35 -2.81
N ALA A 154 13.69 -3.12 -2.42
CA ALA A 154 12.41 -2.46 -2.67
C ALA A 154 12.65 -1.10 -3.34
N MET A 155 11.75 -0.72 -4.24
CA MET A 155 11.82 0.55 -4.95
C MET A 155 10.43 1.15 -5.13
N ILE A 156 10.38 2.47 -5.01
CA ILE A 156 9.23 3.29 -5.36
C ILE A 156 9.73 4.40 -6.31
N LEU A 157 9.01 4.60 -7.40
CA LEU A 157 9.23 5.71 -8.32
C LEU A 157 8.03 6.65 -8.24
N SER A 158 8.25 7.91 -7.85
CA SER A 158 7.20 8.92 -7.78
C SER A 158 7.51 10.09 -8.70
N PHE A 159 6.55 10.47 -9.52
CA PHE A 159 6.55 11.74 -10.25
C PHE A 159 5.66 12.73 -9.52
N ALA A 160 6.17 13.90 -9.18
CA ALA A 160 5.41 14.90 -8.43
C ALA A 160 5.61 16.30 -9.01
N TYR A 161 4.55 17.10 -8.97
CA TYR A 161 4.62 18.54 -9.26
C TYR A 161 4.86 19.30 -7.96
N SER A 162 5.94 20.08 -7.92
CA SER A 162 6.21 20.96 -6.78
C SER A 162 7.00 22.18 -7.23
N GLN A 163 6.72 23.34 -6.63
CA GLN A 163 7.46 24.59 -6.84
C GLN A 163 7.63 24.96 -8.33
N GLY A 164 6.64 24.66 -9.17
CA GLY A 164 6.65 25.03 -10.59
C GLY A 164 7.38 24.05 -11.50
N SER A 165 7.73 22.85 -11.04
CA SER A 165 8.41 21.84 -11.85
C SER A 165 7.94 20.43 -11.49
N TYR A 166 8.02 19.53 -12.48
CA TYR A 166 7.88 18.10 -12.23
C TYR A 166 9.24 17.49 -11.91
N LEU A 167 9.26 16.59 -10.95
CA LEU A 167 10.45 15.89 -10.48
C LEU A 167 10.17 14.40 -10.33
N ALA A 168 11.20 13.57 -10.50
CA ALA A 168 11.17 12.14 -10.28
C ALA A 168 11.91 11.82 -8.98
N GLN A 169 11.20 11.32 -7.97
CA GLN A 169 11.76 10.78 -6.75
C GLN A 169 11.93 9.26 -6.90
N ILE A 170 13.17 8.80 -6.74
CA ILE A 170 13.53 7.38 -6.83
C ILE A 170 13.93 6.92 -5.42
N ASP A 171 12.99 6.30 -4.72
CA ASP A 171 13.22 5.78 -3.38
C ASP A 171 13.70 4.32 -3.46
N MET A 172 14.91 4.07 -3.00
CA MET A 172 15.55 2.75 -3.00
C MET A 172 15.79 2.29 -1.56
N GLN A 173 15.43 1.04 -1.28
CA GLN A 173 15.67 0.41 0.02
C GLN A 173 16.26 -0.98 -0.17
N TYR A 174 17.25 -1.29 0.66
CA TYR A 174 17.90 -2.59 0.71
C TYR A 174 17.95 -3.08 2.16
N ALA A 175 17.54 -4.34 2.37
CA ALA A 175 17.43 -4.91 3.70
C ALA A 175 18.76 -4.97 4.48
N ASP A 176 19.89 -5.01 3.76
CA ASP A 176 21.24 -5.03 4.32
C ASP A 176 21.89 -3.63 4.26
N PRO A 177 22.87 -3.34 5.12
CA PRO A 177 23.59 -2.05 5.13
C PRO A 177 24.68 -2.00 4.05
N VAL A 178 24.32 -2.36 2.82
CA VAL A 178 25.22 -2.37 1.65
C VAL A 178 24.89 -1.18 0.76
N PRO A 179 25.75 -0.16 0.68
CA PRO A 179 25.55 0.96 -0.23
C PRO A 179 25.58 0.54 -1.69
N ASP A 180 24.67 1.12 -2.48
CA ASP A 180 24.55 0.93 -3.93
C ASP A 180 24.64 -0.55 -4.34
N PRO A 181 23.75 -1.42 -3.81
CA PRO A 181 23.76 -2.84 -4.13
C PRO A 181 23.54 -3.05 -5.64
N PRO A 182 24.07 -4.15 -6.23
CA PRO A 182 24.07 -4.35 -7.69
C PRO A 182 22.70 -4.25 -8.36
N ILE A 183 21.61 -4.63 -7.67
CA ILE A 183 20.23 -4.52 -8.16
C ILE A 183 19.80 -3.08 -8.52
N PHE A 184 20.50 -2.07 -7.98
CA PHE A 184 20.26 -0.65 -8.26
C PHE A 184 21.33 -0.03 -9.19
N GLU A 185 22.13 -0.82 -9.91
CA GLU A 185 23.21 -0.32 -10.77
C GLU A 185 22.74 0.70 -11.82
N ASN A 186 21.53 0.50 -12.37
CA ASN A 186 20.91 1.39 -13.36
C ASN A 186 20.47 2.75 -12.75
N PHE A 187 20.57 2.89 -11.44
CA PHE A 187 20.31 4.14 -10.68
C PHE A 187 21.58 4.71 -10.04
N SER A 188 22.74 4.11 -10.30
CA SER A 188 24.03 4.60 -9.85
C SER A 188 24.32 6.01 -10.38
N SER A 189 25.21 6.74 -9.70
CA SER A 189 25.63 8.07 -10.17
C SER A 189 26.30 8.06 -11.56
N SER A 190 26.77 6.90 -12.03
CA SER A 190 27.26 6.73 -13.41
C SER A 190 26.13 6.57 -14.43
N ALA A 191 25.03 5.90 -14.08
CA ALA A 191 23.89 5.68 -14.97
C ALA A 191 22.95 6.90 -15.01
N LEU A 192 22.68 7.47 -13.83
CA LEU A 192 21.83 8.65 -13.62
C LEU A 192 22.62 9.72 -12.83
N PRO A 193 23.49 10.51 -13.50
CA PRO A 193 24.30 11.52 -12.84
C PRO A 193 23.48 12.73 -12.38
N ASN A 194 24.05 13.50 -11.44
CA ASN A 194 23.56 14.82 -11.01
C ASN A 194 22.11 14.85 -10.45
N PRO A 195 21.79 14.06 -9.41
CA PRO A 195 20.52 14.25 -8.70
C PRO A 195 20.42 15.66 -8.12
N VAL A 196 19.19 16.19 -8.08
CA VAL A 196 18.86 17.45 -7.38
C VAL A 196 19.13 17.31 -5.88
N SER A 197 18.83 16.13 -5.32
CA SER A 197 19.17 15.76 -3.94
C SER A 197 19.37 14.25 -3.83
N ASP A 198 20.23 13.84 -2.90
CA ASP A 198 20.48 12.43 -2.57
C ASP A 198 20.45 12.27 -1.04
N THR A 199 19.61 11.36 -0.56
CA THR A 199 19.44 11.02 0.86
C THR A 199 19.81 9.56 1.17
N THR A 200 20.38 8.85 0.19
CA THR A 200 20.73 7.43 0.34
C THR A 200 21.92 7.25 1.28
N MET A 201 21.73 6.45 2.34
CA MET A 201 22.78 6.11 3.29
C MET A 201 22.37 4.93 4.19
N VAL A 202 23.32 4.40 4.97
CA VAL A 202 23.08 3.33 5.93
C VAL A 202 22.42 3.86 7.21
N ARG A 203 21.22 3.38 7.54
CA ARG A 203 20.35 3.90 8.60
C ARG A 203 19.45 2.81 9.21
N THR A 204 18.76 3.14 10.30
CA THR A 204 17.74 2.28 10.90
C THR A 204 16.43 2.30 10.10
N LEU A 205 15.58 1.31 10.31
CA LEU A 205 14.26 1.21 9.67
C LEU A 205 13.32 2.35 10.14
N SER A 206 13.31 2.63 11.44
CA SER A 206 12.58 3.74 12.05
C SER A 206 12.91 5.06 11.37
N ASN A 207 14.20 5.31 11.12
CA ASN A 207 14.63 6.53 10.45
C ASN A 207 14.21 6.55 8.98
N LEU A 208 14.33 5.42 8.24
CA LEU A 208 13.86 5.33 6.85
C LEU A 208 12.37 5.64 6.73
N THR A 209 11.54 5.07 7.61
CA THR A 209 10.09 5.34 7.60
C THR A 209 9.73 6.76 7.98
N GLN A 210 10.58 7.45 8.76
CA GLN A 210 10.40 8.86 9.07
C GLN A 210 10.63 9.76 7.86
N LEU A 211 11.62 9.46 6.99
CA LEU A 211 11.80 10.23 5.75
C LEU A 211 10.57 10.14 4.84
N PHE A 212 10.00 8.93 4.72
CA PHE A 212 8.74 8.73 3.99
C PHE A 212 7.58 9.50 4.64
N ASN A 213 7.55 9.60 5.96
CA ASN A 213 6.54 10.42 6.63
C ASN A 213 6.73 11.91 6.36
N ASP A 214 7.96 12.40 6.32
CA ASP A 214 8.26 13.82 6.13
C ASP A 214 7.88 14.32 4.72
N SER A 215 7.77 13.41 3.73
CA SER A 215 7.24 13.71 2.40
C SER A 215 5.70 13.65 2.30
N ASN A 216 5.00 13.33 3.39
CA ASN A 216 3.54 13.19 3.45
C ASN A 216 2.95 14.12 4.54
N PRO A 217 2.81 15.43 4.25
CA PRO A 217 2.32 16.40 5.22
C PRO A 217 0.86 16.14 5.63
N ASN A 218 0.56 16.34 6.92
CA ASN A 218 -0.79 16.23 7.46
C ASN A 218 -1.59 17.55 7.31
N GLY A 219 -2.91 17.45 7.44
CA GLY A 219 -3.80 18.62 7.55
C GLY A 219 -4.29 19.19 6.21
N LEU A 220 -4.05 18.47 5.12
CA LEU A 220 -4.59 18.76 3.79
C LEU A 220 -5.78 17.87 3.48
N ARG A 221 -6.59 18.29 2.52
CA ARG A 221 -7.51 17.40 1.81
C ARG A 221 -6.66 16.47 0.96
N GLU A 222 -7.04 15.22 0.83
CA GLU A 222 -6.26 14.21 0.11
C GLU A 222 -7.18 13.20 -0.58
N THR A 223 -6.79 12.77 -1.77
CA THR A 223 -7.42 11.67 -2.50
C THR A 223 -6.37 10.66 -2.91
N TYR A 224 -6.75 9.38 -2.91
CA TYR A 224 -5.96 8.25 -3.39
C TYR A 224 -6.70 7.55 -4.50
N TRP A 225 -6.00 7.11 -5.53
CA TRP A 225 -6.54 6.28 -6.61
C TRP A 225 -5.49 5.28 -7.03
N THR A 226 -5.91 4.06 -7.36
CA THR A 226 -4.94 2.99 -7.68
C THR A 226 -5.39 2.12 -8.83
N ALA A 227 -4.43 1.53 -9.52
CA ALA A 227 -4.67 0.54 -10.55
C ALA A 227 -3.44 -0.36 -10.69
N THR A 228 -3.65 -1.55 -11.26
CA THR A 228 -2.59 -2.56 -11.38
C THR A 228 -2.41 -2.95 -12.84
N TYR A 229 -1.15 -3.12 -13.24
CA TYR A 229 -0.77 -3.40 -14.62
C TYR A 229 0.36 -4.43 -14.68
N ARG A 230 0.63 -4.97 -15.87
CA ARG A 230 1.88 -5.68 -16.17
C ARG A 230 3.01 -4.68 -16.38
N ASN A 231 4.22 -5.04 -15.96
CA ASN A 231 5.41 -4.19 -16.08
C ASN A 231 5.73 -3.88 -17.55
N ASN A 232 5.78 -2.60 -17.90
CA ASN A 232 6.12 -2.15 -19.26
C ASN A 232 6.55 -0.67 -19.27
N ALA A 233 7.70 -0.37 -19.85
CA ALA A 233 8.25 0.99 -19.91
C ALA A 233 7.38 1.98 -20.71
N ASP A 234 6.81 1.55 -21.85
CA ASP A 234 5.95 2.42 -22.67
C ASP A 234 4.68 2.82 -21.93
N LEU A 235 4.10 1.89 -21.16
CA LEU A 235 2.94 2.19 -20.31
C LEU A 235 3.32 3.17 -19.20
N VAL A 236 4.49 3.04 -18.57
CA VAL A 236 4.97 3.98 -17.55
C VAL A 236 5.20 5.37 -18.15
N SER A 237 5.76 5.47 -19.36
CA SER A 237 5.88 6.74 -20.08
C SER A 237 4.51 7.36 -20.34
N PHE A 238 3.54 6.56 -20.79
CA PHE A 238 2.17 7.02 -21.00
C PHE A 238 1.49 7.49 -19.70
N ILE A 239 1.72 6.79 -18.58
CA ILE A 239 1.24 7.19 -17.25
C ILE A 239 1.77 8.58 -16.90
N LEU A 240 3.07 8.81 -17.07
CA LEU A 240 3.68 10.12 -16.78
C LEU A 240 3.11 11.22 -17.67
N ASP A 241 3.01 10.99 -18.98
CA ASP A 241 2.47 11.99 -19.91
C ASP A 241 1.00 12.33 -19.58
N THR A 242 0.18 11.32 -19.26
CA THR A 242 -1.22 11.50 -18.86
C THR A 242 -1.35 12.24 -17.53
N TYR A 243 -0.49 11.90 -16.56
CA TYR A 243 -0.44 12.57 -15.27
C TYR A 243 -0.13 14.07 -15.44
N ILE A 244 0.86 14.41 -16.28
CA ILE A 244 1.19 15.81 -16.58
C ILE A 244 0.02 16.51 -17.28
N GLU A 245 -0.59 15.87 -18.28
CA GLU A 245 -1.73 16.42 -19.04
C GLU A 245 -2.91 16.78 -18.12
N GLU A 246 -3.25 15.92 -17.16
CA GLU A 246 -4.40 16.12 -16.26
C GLU A 246 -4.08 17.00 -15.05
N VAL A 247 -2.81 17.06 -14.61
CA VAL A 247 -2.42 17.95 -13.50
C VAL A 247 -2.25 19.39 -13.96
N ASP A 248 -1.80 19.63 -15.18
CA ASP A 248 -1.53 20.97 -15.70
C ASP A 248 -2.71 21.96 -15.57
N PRO A 249 -3.96 21.58 -15.90
CA PRO A 249 -5.13 22.44 -15.72
C PRO A 249 -5.44 22.81 -14.26
N ILE A 250 -5.07 21.96 -13.31
CA ILE A 250 -5.41 22.13 -11.89
C ILE A 250 -4.26 22.72 -11.05
N ARG A 251 -3.11 23.06 -11.65
CA ARG A 251 -1.93 23.62 -10.94
C ARG A 251 -2.22 24.88 -10.10
N ASN A 252 -3.32 25.59 -10.39
CA ASN A 252 -3.72 26.80 -9.65
C ASN A 252 -4.60 26.49 -8.42
N CYS A 253 -5.00 25.23 -8.21
CA CYS A 253 -5.69 24.81 -7.00
C CYS A 253 -4.84 25.08 -5.77
N SER A 254 -5.48 25.56 -4.70
CA SER A 254 -4.77 26.04 -3.52
C SER A 254 -4.05 24.90 -2.81
N GLY A 255 -2.73 25.03 -2.63
CA GLY A 255 -1.91 24.03 -1.93
C GLY A 255 -1.80 22.68 -2.64
N LEU A 256 -1.96 22.65 -3.98
CA LEU A 256 -1.89 21.42 -4.75
C LEU A 256 -0.51 20.75 -4.61
N LEU A 257 -0.50 19.51 -4.16
CA LEU A 257 0.65 18.61 -4.12
C LEU A 257 0.24 17.27 -4.74
N PRO A 258 0.27 17.16 -6.08
CA PRO A 258 -0.10 15.93 -6.78
C PRO A 258 1.14 15.03 -6.91
N ALA A 259 0.95 13.73 -6.79
CA ALA A 259 1.98 12.73 -7.02
C ALA A 259 1.41 11.50 -7.73
N CYS A 260 2.20 10.96 -8.65
CA CYS A 260 1.97 9.71 -9.36
C CYS A 260 3.07 8.74 -8.95
N THR A 261 2.71 7.75 -8.13
CA THR A 261 3.64 6.84 -7.49
C THR A 261 3.49 5.43 -8.04
N LEU A 262 4.60 4.81 -8.38
CA LEU A 262 4.69 3.50 -8.99
C LEU A 262 5.56 2.58 -8.13
N GLN A 263 5.14 1.33 -7.98
CA GLN A 263 5.91 0.31 -7.27
C GLN A 263 5.54 -1.08 -7.80
N PHE A 264 6.37 -2.08 -7.49
CA PHE A 264 6.12 -3.46 -7.92
C PHE A 264 5.54 -4.31 -6.80
N ILE A 265 4.60 -5.19 -7.18
CA ILE A 265 4.30 -6.41 -6.44
C ILE A 265 5.08 -7.51 -7.14
N THR A 266 6.15 -7.99 -6.48
CA THR A 266 7.13 -8.88 -7.11
C THR A 266 6.78 -10.35 -6.90
N SER A 267 7.28 -11.23 -7.76
CA SER A 267 7.02 -12.68 -7.69
C SER A 267 7.33 -13.33 -6.32
N PRO A 268 8.41 -12.95 -5.60
CA PRO A 268 8.63 -13.43 -4.23
C PRO A 268 7.48 -13.10 -3.27
N MET A 269 6.79 -11.97 -3.44
CA MET A 269 5.64 -11.62 -2.61
C MET A 269 4.49 -12.61 -2.80
N PHE A 270 4.14 -12.96 -4.05
CA PHE A 270 3.10 -13.95 -4.35
C PHE A 270 3.44 -15.33 -3.77
N LYS A 271 4.72 -15.72 -3.87
CA LYS A 271 5.22 -16.95 -3.25
C LYS A 271 4.97 -16.97 -1.74
N HIS A 272 5.27 -15.89 -1.02
CA HIS A 272 5.01 -15.83 0.42
C HIS A 272 3.51 -15.87 0.75
N MET A 273 2.65 -15.24 -0.06
CA MET A 273 1.20 -15.37 0.11
C MET A 273 0.76 -16.84 0.01
N ARG A 274 1.26 -17.58 -0.98
CA ARG A 274 0.99 -19.03 -1.14
C ARG A 274 1.47 -19.84 0.06
N GLU A 275 2.72 -19.64 0.47
CA GLU A 275 3.36 -20.39 1.56
C GLU A 275 2.74 -20.12 2.94
N ARG A 276 2.00 -19.02 3.08
CA ARG A 276 1.36 -18.60 4.33
C ARG A 276 -0.17 -18.75 4.30
N ASN A 277 -0.64 -19.80 3.65
CA ASN A 277 -2.04 -20.24 3.61
C ASN A 277 -2.98 -19.27 2.87
N GLY A 278 -2.45 -18.49 1.92
CA GLY A 278 -3.20 -17.52 1.13
C GLY A 278 -3.76 -16.37 1.95
N ASN A 279 -4.38 -15.42 1.27
CA ASN A 279 -5.08 -14.28 1.86
C ASN A 279 -6.22 -13.85 0.93
N ALA A 280 -6.96 -12.79 1.28
CA ALA A 280 -8.15 -12.40 0.53
C ALA A 280 -7.86 -11.73 -0.82
N LEU A 281 -6.60 -11.40 -1.12
CA LEU A 281 -6.25 -10.44 -2.16
C LEU A 281 -6.31 -11.00 -3.59
N GLY A 282 -6.34 -12.33 -3.77
CA GLY A 282 -6.43 -12.97 -5.08
C GLY A 282 -5.17 -12.86 -5.94
N LEU A 283 -4.02 -12.62 -5.32
CA LEU A 283 -2.73 -12.44 -5.99
C LEU A 283 -1.84 -13.68 -5.90
N GLU A 284 -2.22 -14.68 -5.12
CA GLU A 284 -1.41 -15.86 -4.85
C GLU A 284 -1.17 -16.73 -6.09
N ASN A 285 -1.91 -16.55 -7.18
CA ASN A 285 -1.70 -17.30 -8.43
C ASN A 285 -0.88 -16.52 -9.47
N GLU A 286 -0.39 -15.34 -9.12
CA GLU A 286 0.49 -14.55 -9.97
C GLU A 286 1.93 -15.09 -9.90
N ASP A 287 2.60 -15.08 -11.05
CA ASP A 287 4.01 -15.47 -11.20
C ASP A 287 4.87 -14.34 -11.79
N GLU A 288 4.26 -13.44 -12.56
CA GLU A 288 4.94 -12.29 -13.16
C GLU A 288 4.72 -11.02 -12.33
N PRO A 289 5.75 -10.17 -12.15
CA PRO A 289 5.62 -8.93 -11.40
C PRO A 289 4.48 -8.04 -11.91
N LEU A 290 3.73 -7.47 -10.97
CA LEU A 290 2.70 -6.47 -11.24
C LEU A 290 3.23 -5.08 -10.91
N LEU A 291 2.90 -4.11 -11.76
CA LEU A 291 3.10 -2.69 -11.55
C LEU A 291 1.86 -2.11 -10.88
N LEU A 292 2.01 -1.57 -9.68
CA LEU A 292 0.95 -0.90 -8.93
C LEU A 292 1.12 0.62 -9.05
N LEU A 293 0.10 1.27 -9.58
CA LEU A 293 -0.04 2.72 -9.63
C LEU A 293 -0.78 3.21 -8.38
N ASN A 294 -0.29 4.28 -7.77
CA ASN A 294 -0.94 5.05 -6.73
C ASN A 294 -0.87 6.53 -7.09
N LEU A 295 -2.00 7.13 -7.42
CA LEU A 295 -2.15 8.58 -7.53
C LEU A 295 -2.57 9.10 -6.16
N ASN A 296 -1.76 10.00 -5.60
CA ASN A 296 -2.12 10.70 -4.38
C ASN A 296 -2.00 12.20 -4.63
N THR A 297 -3.08 12.93 -4.37
CA THR A 297 -3.10 14.38 -4.55
C THR A 297 -3.61 15.03 -3.28
N MET A 298 -2.87 16.01 -2.77
CA MET A 298 -3.29 16.84 -1.65
C MET A 298 -3.60 18.28 -2.09
N TRP A 299 -4.53 18.93 -1.40
CA TRP A 299 -4.92 20.33 -1.65
C TRP A 299 -5.57 20.97 -0.40
N HIS A 300 -5.76 22.29 -0.41
CA HIS A 300 -6.33 23.04 0.72
C HIS A 300 -7.84 23.27 0.64
N SER A 301 -8.32 23.75 -0.51
CA SER A 301 -9.66 24.33 -0.64
C SER A 301 -10.69 23.28 -1.03
N GLU A 302 -11.83 23.21 -0.33
CA GLU A 302 -12.96 22.38 -0.75
C GLU A 302 -13.54 22.81 -2.12
N LEU A 303 -13.34 24.07 -2.53
CA LEU A 303 -13.77 24.56 -3.85
C LEU A 303 -13.02 23.89 -5.01
N ASP A 304 -11.87 23.27 -4.73
CA ASP A 304 -11.04 22.59 -5.72
C ASP A 304 -11.34 21.08 -5.80
N ASP A 305 -12.24 20.55 -4.95
CA ASP A 305 -12.51 19.11 -4.82
C ASP A 305 -12.88 18.46 -6.16
N ASP A 306 -13.88 19.02 -6.85
CA ASP A 306 -14.39 18.43 -8.10
C ASP A 306 -13.29 18.39 -9.16
N ALA A 307 -12.51 19.45 -9.31
CA ALA A 307 -11.44 19.53 -10.29
C ALA A 307 -10.32 18.51 -10.00
N VAL A 308 -9.92 18.36 -8.72
CA VAL A 308 -8.88 17.41 -8.32
C VAL A 308 -9.35 15.96 -8.48
N LEU A 309 -10.58 15.65 -8.07
CA LEU A 309 -11.16 14.32 -8.17
C LEU A 309 -11.40 13.92 -9.63
N GLU A 310 -11.85 14.86 -10.47
CA GLU A 310 -12.04 14.65 -11.91
C GLU A 310 -10.71 14.36 -12.60
N ALA A 311 -9.65 15.15 -12.33
CA ALA A 311 -8.33 14.91 -12.88
C ALA A 311 -7.79 13.52 -12.51
N ALA A 312 -7.91 13.11 -11.24
CA ALA A 312 -7.47 11.78 -10.81
C ALA A 312 -8.27 10.65 -11.49
N ASN A 313 -9.59 10.80 -11.60
CA ASN A 313 -10.44 9.84 -12.33
C ASN A 313 -10.04 9.75 -13.82
N ASN A 314 -9.81 10.89 -14.48
CA ASN A 314 -9.41 10.94 -15.89
C ASN A 314 -8.09 10.21 -16.13
N ILE A 315 -7.10 10.41 -15.26
CA ILE A 315 -5.82 9.67 -15.33
C ILE A 315 -6.09 8.16 -15.26
N ILE A 316 -6.84 7.69 -14.26
CA ILE A 316 -7.13 6.25 -14.10
C ILE A 316 -7.86 5.70 -15.33
N GLN A 317 -8.87 6.40 -15.86
CA GLN A 317 -9.61 5.93 -17.04
C GLN A 317 -8.71 5.85 -18.27
N LYS A 318 -7.97 6.93 -18.59
CA LYS A 318 -7.07 6.98 -19.75
C LYS A 318 -5.98 5.91 -19.68
N VAL A 319 -5.37 5.72 -18.50
CA VAL A 319 -4.32 4.71 -18.31
C VAL A 319 -4.91 3.29 -18.39
N ASN A 320 -6.07 3.03 -17.79
CA ASN A 320 -6.73 1.72 -17.90
C ASN A 320 -7.11 1.38 -19.34
N ASP A 321 -7.62 2.34 -20.11
CA ASP A 321 -7.91 2.17 -21.53
C ASP A 321 -6.66 1.84 -22.33
N LYS A 322 -5.57 2.59 -22.09
CA LYS A 322 -4.28 2.32 -22.72
C LYS A 322 -3.74 0.95 -22.36
N ALA A 323 -3.72 0.60 -21.07
CA ALA A 323 -3.24 -0.69 -20.58
C ALA A 323 -4.05 -1.86 -21.19
N ARG A 324 -5.38 -1.74 -21.26
CA ARG A 324 -6.24 -2.73 -21.93
C ARG A 324 -5.92 -2.86 -23.42
N SER A 325 -5.72 -1.75 -24.13
CA SER A 325 -5.34 -1.77 -25.56
C SER A 325 -4.00 -2.45 -25.82
N MET A 326 -3.10 -2.48 -24.82
CA MET A 326 -1.79 -3.14 -24.88
C MET A 326 -1.80 -4.57 -24.31
N GLY A 327 -2.92 -5.04 -23.76
CA GLY A 327 -2.99 -6.33 -23.06
C GLY A 327 -2.24 -6.36 -21.71
N LEU A 328 -2.05 -5.21 -21.08
CA LEU A 328 -1.28 -5.03 -19.83
C LEU A 328 -2.16 -4.77 -18.60
N GLY A 329 -3.49 -4.70 -18.74
CA GLY A 329 -4.41 -4.46 -17.63
C GLY A 329 -4.47 -5.61 -16.62
N HIS A 330 -4.73 -5.28 -15.35
CA HIS A 330 -4.99 -6.26 -14.28
C HIS A 330 -6.13 -5.76 -13.38
N GLU A 331 -7.04 -6.66 -12.98
CA GLU A 331 -8.27 -6.30 -12.25
C GLU A 331 -8.02 -5.91 -10.78
N TYR A 332 -6.90 -6.35 -10.20
CA TYR A 332 -6.55 -6.06 -8.81
C TYR A 332 -6.47 -4.56 -8.53
N VAL A 333 -7.13 -4.13 -7.46
CA VAL A 333 -7.11 -2.77 -6.93
C VAL A 333 -6.72 -2.85 -5.46
N TYR A 334 -5.58 -2.24 -5.10
CA TYR A 334 -5.08 -2.33 -3.74
C TYR A 334 -5.90 -1.46 -2.79
N MET A 335 -6.70 -2.09 -1.92
CA MET A 335 -7.63 -1.43 -1.01
C MET A 335 -7.04 -0.26 -0.22
N ASN A 336 -5.80 -0.37 0.25
CA ASN A 336 -5.17 0.69 1.04
C ASN A 336 -4.83 1.96 0.24
N TYR A 337 -4.91 1.92 -1.10
CA TYR A 337 -4.75 3.07 -2.01
C TYR A 337 -5.99 3.34 -2.86
N ALA A 338 -7.06 2.58 -2.66
CA ALA A 338 -8.27 2.73 -3.45
C ALA A 338 -8.96 4.06 -3.14
N SER A 339 -9.57 4.63 -4.17
CA SER A 339 -10.44 5.79 -4.01
C SER A 339 -11.81 5.39 -3.48
N GLN A 340 -12.55 6.35 -2.90
CA GLN A 340 -13.95 6.17 -2.55
C GLN A 340 -14.85 5.80 -3.75
N TYR A 341 -14.37 6.01 -4.97
CA TYR A 341 -15.05 5.65 -6.23
C TYR A 341 -14.68 4.27 -6.76
N GLN A 342 -13.79 3.53 -6.09
CA GLN A 342 -13.32 2.21 -6.52
C GLN A 342 -13.89 1.11 -5.61
N ASP A 343 -14.20 -0.05 -6.20
CA ASP A 343 -14.53 -1.29 -5.49
C ASP A 343 -13.29 -2.19 -5.51
N PRO A 344 -12.41 -2.14 -4.49
CA PRO A 344 -11.23 -2.99 -4.46
C PRO A 344 -11.54 -4.48 -4.32
N ILE A 345 -12.65 -4.83 -3.65
CA ILE A 345 -13.02 -6.24 -3.41
C ILE A 345 -13.42 -6.92 -4.72
N ALA A 346 -14.03 -6.19 -5.67
CA ALA A 346 -14.28 -6.72 -7.01
C ALA A 346 -12.99 -7.16 -7.73
N GLY A 347 -11.85 -6.50 -7.45
CA GLY A 347 -10.55 -6.82 -8.02
C GLY A 347 -9.87 -8.05 -7.41
N TYR A 348 -10.41 -8.65 -6.36
CA TYR A 348 -9.83 -9.84 -5.70
C TYR A 348 -10.20 -11.16 -6.40
N GLY A 349 -11.06 -11.10 -7.43
CA GLY A 349 -11.64 -12.25 -8.09
C GLY A 349 -12.98 -12.67 -7.45
N GLN A 350 -13.88 -13.18 -8.29
CA GLN A 350 -15.26 -13.50 -7.88
C GLN A 350 -15.31 -14.52 -6.73
N GLU A 351 -14.48 -15.56 -6.79
CA GLU A 351 -14.42 -16.60 -5.75
C GLU A 351 -14.03 -16.02 -4.39
N ASN A 352 -13.03 -15.15 -4.34
CA ASN A 352 -12.60 -14.52 -3.11
C ASN A 352 -13.65 -13.53 -2.59
N LYS A 353 -14.30 -12.76 -3.47
CA LYS A 353 -15.42 -11.88 -3.10
C LYS A 353 -16.58 -12.67 -2.49
N ASP A 354 -16.99 -13.76 -3.13
CA ASP A 354 -18.08 -14.62 -2.63
C ASP A 354 -17.72 -15.26 -1.29
N ARG A 355 -16.46 -15.71 -1.14
CA ARG A 355 -15.95 -16.25 0.13
C ARG A 355 -15.97 -15.20 1.24
N LEU A 356 -15.55 -13.96 0.97
CA LEU A 356 -15.63 -12.87 1.95
C LEU A 356 -17.07 -12.60 2.38
N VAL A 357 -18.02 -12.58 1.43
CA VAL A 357 -19.45 -12.39 1.74
C VAL A 357 -19.98 -13.52 2.63
N ALA A 358 -19.72 -14.78 2.27
CA ALA A 358 -20.15 -15.93 3.07
C ALA A 358 -19.59 -15.92 4.49
N ILE A 359 -18.33 -15.50 4.67
CA ILE A 359 -17.70 -15.35 5.98
C ILE A 359 -18.37 -14.22 6.78
N ALA A 360 -18.64 -13.07 6.16
CA ALA A 360 -19.35 -11.99 6.83
C ALA A 360 -20.74 -12.44 7.30
N GLU A 361 -21.50 -13.16 6.47
CA GLU A 361 -22.81 -13.71 6.86
C GLU A 361 -22.73 -14.69 8.03
N LYS A 362 -21.65 -15.48 8.12
CA LYS A 362 -21.42 -16.44 9.21
C LYS A 362 -21.15 -15.74 10.56
N TYR A 363 -20.29 -14.72 10.59
CA TYR A 363 -19.85 -14.06 11.83
C TYR A 363 -20.65 -12.81 12.20
N ASP A 364 -21.33 -12.21 11.23
CA ASP A 364 -22.08 -10.96 11.34
C ASP A 364 -23.36 -10.99 10.48
N PRO A 365 -24.35 -11.86 10.83
CA PRO A 365 -25.57 -12.02 10.03
C PRO A 365 -26.45 -10.76 9.99
N GLU A 366 -26.25 -9.83 10.92
CA GLU A 366 -26.95 -8.53 10.94
C GLU A 366 -26.20 -7.43 10.17
N SER A 367 -24.99 -7.75 9.70
CA SER A 367 -24.07 -6.84 9.00
C SER A 367 -23.69 -5.61 9.82
N VAL A 368 -23.50 -5.77 11.14
CA VAL A 368 -23.05 -4.75 12.08
C VAL A 368 -21.84 -3.97 11.54
N PHE A 369 -20.82 -4.64 11.02
CA PHE A 369 -19.59 -3.97 10.57
C PHE A 369 -19.71 -3.36 9.17
N GLN A 370 -20.61 -3.85 8.33
CA GLN A 370 -20.94 -3.19 7.07
C GLN A 370 -21.84 -1.99 7.30
N LYS A 371 -22.68 -2.02 8.35
CA LYS A 371 -23.73 -1.03 8.58
C LYS A 371 -23.40 0.08 9.57
N LEU A 372 -22.71 -0.26 10.65
CA LEU A 372 -22.51 0.65 11.79
C LEU A 372 -21.07 1.14 11.90
N GLN A 373 -20.13 0.50 11.20
CA GLN A 373 -18.74 0.93 11.19
C GLN A 373 -18.44 1.75 9.92
N PRO A 374 -18.40 3.09 10.02
CA PRO A 374 -18.14 3.95 8.87
C PRO A 374 -16.70 3.83 8.39
N GLY A 375 -16.49 4.20 7.13
CA GLY A 375 -15.18 4.26 6.49
C GLY A 375 -14.61 2.88 6.13
N TYR A 376 -13.51 2.94 5.37
CA TYR A 376 -12.90 1.79 4.71
C TYR A 376 -13.83 1.11 3.69
N PHE A 377 -13.33 0.10 2.98
CA PHE A 377 -14.06 -0.53 1.88
C PHE A 377 -14.92 -1.69 2.40
N LYS A 378 -16.18 -1.71 1.97
CA LYS A 378 -17.14 -2.77 2.32
C LYS A 378 -17.24 -3.81 1.20
N LEU A 379 -17.77 -4.98 1.52
CA LEU A 379 -17.85 -6.12 0.58
C LEU A 379 -18.76 -5.90 -0.63
N GLY A 380 -19.56 -4.84 -0.61
CA GLY A 380 -20.52 -4.48 -1.66
C GLY A 380 -19.87 -3.77 -2.84
N ALA A 381 -20.27 -2.52 -3.05
CA ALA A 381 -19.79 -1.64 -4.12
C ALA A 381 -18.89 -0.53 -3.56
N ALA A 382 -18.33 0.29 -4.46
CA ALA A 382 -17.56 1.48 -4.09
C ALA A 382 -18.37 2.39 -3.14
N PRO A 383 -17.72 3.02 -2.14
CA PRO A 383 -18.39 3.90 -1.16
C PRO A 383 -19.33 4.96 -1.77
N THR A 384 -18.99 5.52 -2.93
CA THR A 384 -19.76 6.56 -3.62
C THR A 384 -20.51 6.07 -4.86
N ALA A 385 -20.65 4.75 -5.09
CA ALA A 385 -21.38 4.22 -6.23
C ALA A 385 -22.85 4.72 -6.25
N PRO A 386 -23.38 5.16 -7.41
CA PRO A 386 -24.79 5.55 -7.51
C PRO A 386 -25.69 4.35 -7.17
N CYS A 387 -26.72 4.58 -6.34
CA CYS A 387 -27.59 3.51 -5.87
C CYS A 387 -28.33 2.84 -7.05
N VAL A 388 -28.02 1.58 -7.33
CA VAL A 388 -28.78 0.73 -8.28
C VAL A 388 -29.57 -0.29 -7.47
N GLY A 389 -30.89 -0.09 -7.33
CA GLY A 389 -31.78 -1.02 -6.64
C GLY A 389 -31.83 -0.88 -5.11
N SER A 390 -32.64 -1.72 -4.45
CA SER A 390 -33.12 -1.56 -3.07
C SER A 390 -32.11 -1.87 -1.95
N MET A 391 -30.81 -1.74 -2.20
CA MET A 391 -29.79 -1.80 -1.14
C MET A 391 -29.44 -0.38 -0.68
N THR A 392 -29.59 -0.15 0.63
CA THR A 392 -29.24 1.08 1.33
C THR A 392 -27.77 1.45 1.10
N CYS A 393 -27.55 2.61 0.49
CA CYS A 393 -26.24 3.24 0.34
C CYS A 393 -25.80 3.89 1.66
N TYR A 394 -24.56 3.66 2.07
CA TYR A 394 -23.88 4.42 3.12
C TYR A 394 -23.38 5.74 2.57
N GLY A 395 -24.32 6.67 2.33
CA GLY A 395 -24.03 8.05 1.98
C GLY A 395 -23.57 8.84 3.21
N GLY A 396 -22.50 9.61 3.03
CA GLY A 396 -21.80 10.36 4.06
C GLY A 396 -22.68 11.30 4.88
N THR A 397 -22.33 11.42 6.15
CA THR A 397 -22.72 12.58 6.95
C THR A 397 -21.66 13.64 6.78
N SER A 398 -22.01 14.70 6.05
CA SER A 398 -21.46 16.03 6.28
C SER A 398 -21.70 16.44 7.73
N SER A 399 -20.65 16.45 8.55
CA SER A 399 -20.48 17.33 9.72
C SER A 399 -19.06 17.23 10.26
#